data_AF-A0A1W1YMV2-F1
#
_entry.id   AF-A0A1W1YMV2-F1
#
_cell.length_a   1.000
_cell.length_b   1.000
_cell.length_c   1.000
_cell.angle_alpha   90.00
_cell.angle_beta   90.00
_cell.angle_gamma   90.00
#
_symmetry.space_group_name_H-M   'P 1'
#
loop_
_entity.id
_entity.type
_entity.pdbx_description
1 polymer ?
#
loop_
_entity_poly.entity_id
_entity_poly.type
_entity_poly.pdbx_seq_one_letter_code
_entity_poly.pdbx_strand_id
1 'polypeptide(L)'
;MIFIISPTLSHATQMHSAKEGILVHQLGHLFFLISMAILILTIQGKRLHMERGWRLIQYSALFFIFWNMDAILVHLLDNQTTFISTSLISMTNIHIKTLEHHEGLAILYYLLRLDHLLCLPAMIFLHRGLSHLLQRKTP
;
A
#
# COMPACT_ATOMS: atom_id res chain seq x y z
N MET A 1 41.90 1.19 7.54
CA MET A 1 41.04 2.19 6.89
C MET A 1 39.68 2.13 7.56
N ILE A 2 39.47 2.96 8.58
CA ILE A 2 38.26 2.96 9.43
C ILE A 2 37.22 3.82 8.72
N PHE A 3 36.11 3.22 8.30
CA PHE A 3 34.95 3.96 7.81
C PHE A 3 34.24 4.58 9.02
N ILE A 4 34.38 5.89 9.16
CA ILE A 4 33.65 6.69 10.13
C ILE A 4 32.18 6.74 9.66
N ILE A 5 31.30 6.00 10.33
CA ILE A 5 29.85 6.20 10.23
C ILE A 5 29.51 7.35 11.18
N SER A 6 29.77 8.57 10.73
CA SER A 6 29.20 9.76 11.37
C SER A 6 27.93 10.07 10.60
N PRO A 7 26.72 9.94 11.20
CA PRO A 7 25.51 10.43 10.56
C PRO A 7 25.56 11.95 10.62
N THR A 8 26.29 12.57 9.69
CA THR A 8 26.10 14.00 9.43
C THR A 8 24.64 14.17 9.06
N LEU A 9 23.97 15.12 9.72
CA LEU A 9 22.59 15.50 9.50
C LEU A 9 22.35 15.66 7.99
N SER A 10 21.91 14.60 7.31
CA SER A 10 21.54 14.71 5.92
C SER A 10 20.21 15.43 5.94
N HIS A 11 20.23 16.71 5.57
CA HIS A 11 19.05 17.46 5.18
C HIS A 11 18.48 16.87 3.87
N ALA A 12 18.10 15.59 3.92
CA ALA A 12 17.50 14.87 2.81
C ALA A 12 15.98 14.92 2.98
N THR A 13 15.36 15.71 2.11
CA THR A 13 13.91 15.86 1.87
C THR A 13 13.15 16.74 2.85
N GLN A 14 13.08 18.02 2.46
CA GLN A 14 12.04 19.02 2.71
C GLN A 14 10.96 18.65 3.74
N MET A 15 11.03 19.28 4.90
CA MET A 15 9.94 19.33 5.88
C MET A 15 8.81 20.21 5.30
N HIS A 16 7.98 19.64 4.41
CA HIS A 16 6.72 20.27 4.04
C HIS A 16 5.78 20.20 5.25
N SER A 17 4.96 21.24 5.41
CA SER A 17 3.85 21.26 6.37
C SER A 17 3.15 19.91 6.31
N ALA A 18 3.05 19.20 7.44
CA ALA A 18 2.66 17.79 7.54
C ALA A 18 1.41 17.39 6.74
N LYS A 19 0.57 18.35 6.34
CA LYS A 19 -0.65 18.19 5.56
C LYS A 19 -0.41 17.95 4.06
N GLU A 20 0.59 18.58 3.45
CA GLU A 20 0.80 18.50 1.99
C GLU A 20 1.38 17.14 1.58
N GLY A 21 2.32 16.61 2.37
CA GLY A 21 2.87 15.28 2.16
C GLY A 21 1.80 14.19 2.25
N ILE A 22 0.88 14.29 3.21
CA ILE A 22 -0.25 13.37 3.36
C ILE A 22 -1.18 13.45 2.15
N LEU A 23 -1.51 14.65 1.68
CA LEU A 23 -2.36 14.84 0.50
C LEU A 23 -1.74 14.23 -0.75
N VAL A 24 -0.48 14.54 -1.05
CA VAL A 24 0.22 14.01 -2.23
C VAL A 24 0.35 12.49 -2.14
N HIS A 25 0.61 11.95 -0.94
CA HIS A 25 0.66 10.52 -0.71
C HIS A 25 -0.68 9.82 -0.97
N GLN A 26 -1.79 10.36 -0.45
CA GLN A 26 -3.14 9.84 -0.71
C GLN A 26 -3.52 9.94 -2.18
N LEU A 27 -3.15 11.04 -2.85
CA LEU A 27 -3.32 11.18 -4.30
C LEU A 27 -2.51 10.13 -5.07
N GLY A 28 -1.30 9.79 -4.60
CA GLY A 28 -0.48 8.72 -5.14
C GLY A 28 -1.18 7.37 -5.08
N HIS A 29 -1.76 7.02 -3.93
CA HIS A 29 -2.56 5.79 -3.78
C HIS A 29 -3.78 5.76 -4.71
N LEU A 30 -4.51 6.88 -4.81
CA LEU A 30 -5.67 6.99 -5.69
C LEU A 30 -5.27 6.82 -7.17
N PHE A 31 -4.21 7.51 -7.60
CA PHE A 31 -3.68 7.39 -8.95
C PHE A 31 -3.23 5.96 -9.26
N PHE A 32 -2.53 5.32 -8.32
CA PHE A 32 -2.08 3.95 -8.49
C PHE A 32 -3.24 2.95 -8.57
N LEU A 33 -4.26 3.12 -7.72
CA LEU A 33 -5.50 2.34 -7.76
C LEU A 33 -6.19 2.44 -9.13
N ILE A 34 -6.37 3.65 -9.64
CA ILE A 34 -6.98 3.88 -10.97
C ILE A 34 -6.14 3.23 -12.07
N SER A 35 -4.81 3.36 -11.98
CA SER A 35 -3.88 2.76 -12.94
C SER A 35 -3.99 1.23 -12.96
N MET A 36 -4.15 0.59 -11.81
CA MET A 36 -4.36 -0.86 -11.72
C MET A 36 -5.70 -1.29 -12.31
N ALA A 37 -6.77 -0.53 -12.09
CA ALA A 37 -8.06 -0.79 -12.73
C ALA A 37 -7.97 -0.71 -14.26
N ILE A 38 -7.33 0.35 -14.78
CA ILE A 38 -7.08 0.51 -16.23
C ILE A 38 -6.23 -0.63 -16.78
N LEU A 39 -5.21 -1.08 -16.04
CA LEU A 39 -4.38 -2.22 -16.43
C LEU A 39 -5.20 -3.50 -16.55
N ILE A 40 -6.08 -3.80 -15.59
CA ILE A 40 -6.98 -4.96 -15.65
C ILE A 40 -7.89 -4.88 -16.89
N LEU A 41 -8.53 -3.73 -17.11
CA LEU A 41 -9.39 -3.50 -18.29
C LEU A 41 -8.61 -3.68 -19.60
N THR A 42 -7.37 -3.21 -19.65
CA THR A 42 -6.49 -3.35 -20.82
C THR A 42 -6.14 -4.82 -21.08
N ILE A 43 -5.77 -5.57 -20.03
CA ILE A 43 -5.45 -7.00 -20.13
C ILE A 43 -6.66 -7.81 -20.61
N GLN A 44 -7.85 -7.48 -20.11
CA GLN A 44 -9.10 -8.13 -20.52
C GLN A 44 -9.48 -7.77 -21.96
N GLY A 45 -9.49 -6.48 -22.30
CA GLY A 45 -9.87 -5.98 -23.63
C GLY A 45 -8.97 -6.50 -24.74
N LYS A 46 -7.66 -6.65 -24.47
CA LYS A 46 -6.70 -7.24 -25.42
C LYS A 46 -6.60 -8.77 -25.35
N ARG A 47 -7.43 -9.43 -24.53
CA ARG A 47 -7.40 -10.88 -24.28
C ARG A 47 -6.03 -11.42 -23.83
N LEU A 48 -5.17 -10.55 -23.27
CA LEU A 48 -3.83 -10.92 -22.79
C LEU A 48 -3.91 -11.89 -21.62
N HIS A 49 -4.99 -11.84 -20.83
CA HIS A 49 -5.26 -12.76 -19.72
C HIS A 49 -5.29 -14.24 -20.13
N MET A 50 -5.34 -14.59 -21.42
CA MET A 50 -5.20 -15.97 -21.88
C MET A 50 -3.80 -16.52 -21.60
N GLU A 51 -2.78 -15.67 -21.69
CA GLU A 51 -1.41 -16.00 -21.35
C GLU A 51 -1.18 -15.99 -19.84
N ARG A 52 -0.41 -16.98 -19.35
CA ARG A 52 -0.17 -17.17 -17.90
C ARG A 52 0.50 -15.97 -17.24
N GLY A 53 1.49 -15.35 -17.90
CA GLY A 53 2.21 -14.20 -17.35
C GLY A 53 1.29 -12.99 -17.13
N TRP A 54 0.50 -12.65 -18.14
CA TRP A 54 -0.48 -11.56 -18.06
C TRP A 54 -1.61 -11.81 -17.07
N ARG A 55 -2.06 -13.06 -16.93
CA ARG A 55 -3.05 -13.45 -15.90
C ARG A 55 -2.52 -13.24 -14.48
N LEU A 56 -1.25 -13.56 -14.24
CA LEU A 56 -0.60 -13.28 -12.94
C LEU A 56 -0.46 -11.78 -12.69
N ILE A 57 -0.09 -10.98 -13.71
CA ILE A 57 -0.07 -9.51 -13.60
C ILE A 57 -1.48 -8.96 -13.30
N GLN A 58 -2.53 -9.54 -13.87
CA GLN A 58 -3.91 -9.16 -13.57
C GLN A 58 -4.27 -9.44 -12.10
N TYR A 59 -3.88 -10.60 -11.55
CA TYR A 59 -4.07 -10.88 -10.12
C TYR A 59 -3.27 -9.91 -9.24
N SER A 60 -2.02 -9.62 -9.62
CA SER A 60 -1.22 -8.61 -8.93
C SER A 60 -1.92 -7.25 -8.87
N ALA A 61 -2.43 -6.77 -10.02
CA ALA A 61 -3.18 -5.52 -10.10
C ALA A 61 -4.42 -5.53 -9.20
N LEU A 62 -5.13 -6.65 -9.10
CA LEU A 62 -6.29 -6.79 -8.20
C LEU A 62 -5.89 -6.65 -6.73
N PHE A 63 -4.82 -7.32 -6.30
CA PHE A 63 -4.32 -7.18 -4.93
C PHE A 63 -3.83 -5.75 -4.65
N PHE A 64 -3.16 -5.10 -5.61
CA PHE A 64 -2.78 -3.70 -5.46
C PHE A 64 -3.99 -2.78 -5.34
N ILE A 65 -5.10 -3.02 -6.04
CA ILE A 65 -6.34 -2.23 -5.85
C ILE A 65 -6.79 -2.34 -4.40
N PHE A 66 -6.91 -3.55 -3.86
CA PHE A 66 -7.32 -3.75 -2.47
C PHE A 66 -6.35 -3.11 -1.48
N TRP A 67 -5.04 -3.25 -1.71
CA TRP A 67 -4.02 -2.62 -0.87
C TRP A 67 -4.08 -1.09 -0.90
N ASN A 68 -4.34 -0.47 -2.06
CA ASN A 68 -4.49 0.99 -2.12
C ASN A 68 -5.79 1.46 -1.46
N MET A 69 -6.89 0.71 -1.60
CA MET A 69 -8.14 1.01 -0.89
C MET A 69 -7.93 0.96 0.62
N ASP A 70 -7.27 -0.10 1.08
CA ASP A 70 -6.87 -0.31 2.47
C ASP A 70 -6.05 0.88 3.02
N ALA A 71 -4.97 1.26 2.33
CA ALA A 71 -4.13 2.40 2.71
C ALA A 71 -4.91 3.73 2.77
N ILE A 72 -5.79 3.98 1.79
CA ILE A 72 -6.65 5.18 1.81
C ILE A 72 -7.59 5.17 3.01
N LEU A 73 -8.19 4.01 3.34
CA LEU A 73 -9.08 3.85 4.49
C LEU A 73 -8.36 4.07 5.82
N VAL A 74 -7.16 3.50 6.02
CA VAL A 74 -6.35 3.74 7.22
C VAL A 74 -6.07 5.24 7.38
N HIS A 75 -5.63 5.90 6.31
CA HIS A 75 -5.34 7.34 6.38
C HIS A 75 -6.59 8.20 6.58
N LEU A 76 -7.76 7.76 6.10
CA LEU A 76 -9.02 8.43 6.39
C LEU A 76 -9.38 8.30 7.88
N LEU A 77 -9.24 7.11 8.44
CA LEU A 77 -9.50 6.84 9.86
C LEU A 77 -8.52 7.59 10.77
N ASP A 78 -7.23 7.61 10.42
CA ASP A 78 -6.19 8.29 11.19
C ASP A 78 -6.33 9.83 11.16
N ASN A 79 -6.76 10.42 10.01
CA ASN A 79 -6.77 11.88 9.84
C ASN A 79 -8.13 12.54 10.11
N GLN A 80 -9.26 11.84 9.92
CA GLN A 80 -10.58 12.48 9.90
C GLN A 80 -11.53 11.99 11.00
N THR A 81 -11.27 10.86 11.65
CA THR A 81 -12.18 10.36 12.69
C THR A 81 -11.67 10.61 14.10
N THR A 82 -12.29 11.57 14.78
CA THR A 82 -12.22 11.78 16.25
C THR A 82 -12.69 10.54 17.06
N PHE A 83 -13.17 9.48 16.39
CA PHE A 83 -13.69 8.25 16.98
C PHE A 83 -12.60 7.30 17.49
N ILE A 84 -11.39 7.37 16.95
CA ILE A 84 -10.26 6.53 17.35
C ILE A 84 -9.18 7.45 17.90
N SER A 85 -9.15 7.61 19.22
CA SER A 85 -8.04 8.28 19.89
C SER A 85 -6.92 7.28 20.11
N THR A 86 -6.01 7.14 19.14
CA THR A 86 -4.76 6.40 19.37
C THR A 86 -3.85 7.22 20.27
N SER A 87 -3.93 7.00 21.58
CA SER A 87 -2.91 7.50 22.51
C SER A 87 -1.66 6.63 22.38
N LEU A 88 -0.58 7.18 21.83
CA LEU A 88 0.75 6.59 21.91
C LEU A 88 1.17 6.56 23.39
N ILE A 89 1.07 5.41 24.03
CA ILE A 89 1.49 5.24 25.42
C ILE A 89 3.02 5.05 25.47
N SER A 90 3.63 4.52 24.41
CA SER A 90 5.09 4.35 24.28
C SER A 90 5.50 4.15 22.81
N MET A 91 6.79 4.36 22.48
CA MET A 91 7.41 4.13 21.16
C MET A 91 7.21 2.72 20.59
N THR A 92 6.81 1.75 21.42
CA THR A 92 6.61 0.34 21.05
C THR A 92 5.16 -0.14 21.23
N ASN A 93 4.30 0.66 21.88
CA ASN A 93 2.95 0.23 22.26
C ASN A 93 1.92 1.29 21.87
N ILE A 94 1.11 0.96 20.86
CA ILE A 94 -0.01 1.78 20.43
C ILE A 94 -1.25 1.26 21.15
N HIS A 95 -1.75 2.03 22.11
CA HIS A 95 -3.00 1.69 22.80
C HIS A 95 -4.14 2.33 22.02
N ILE A 96 -4.96 1.49 21.39
CA ILE A 96 -6.15 1.93 20.67
C ILE A 96 -7.25 2.15 21.72
N LYS A 97 -7.53 3.42 22.06
CA LYS A 97 -8.71 3.77 22.86
C LYS A 97 -9.82 4.18 21.90
N THR A 98 -10.76 3.26 21.68
CA THR A 98 -12.05 3.60 21.08
C THR A 98 -12.93 4.29 22.13
N LEU A 99 -13.61 5.37 21.75
CA LEU A 99 -14.77 5.84 22.50
C LEU A 99 -15.80 4.69 22.51
N GLU A 100 -16.46 4.49 23.65
CA GLU A 100 -17.30 3.33 23.96
C GLU A 100 -18.15 2.80 22.79
N HIS A 101 -18.30 1.47 22.71
CA HIS A 101 -19.23 0.69 21.86
C HIS A 101 -18.86 0.31 20.40
N HIS A 102 -17.60 0.46 19.94
CA HIS A 102 -17.22 0.03 18.58
C HIS A 102 -16.02 -0.96 18.51
N GLU A 103 -16.10 -2.09 19.21
CA GLU A 103 -15.07 -3.16 19.14
C GLU A 103 -14.80 -3.66 17.72
N GLY A 104 -15.83 -3.72 16.86
CA GLY A 104 -15.67 -4.12 15.46
C GLY A 104 -14.83 -3.14 14.62
N LEU A 105 -14.89 -1.84 14.93
CA LEU A 105 -14.05 -0.83 14.25
C LEU A 105 -12.59 -0.93 14.68
N ALA A 106 -12.31 -1.34 15.92
CA ALA A 106 -10.93 -1.55 16.38
C ALA A 106 -10.26 -2.75 15.68
N ILE A 107 -11.00 -3.85 15.50
CA ILE A 107 -10.52 -5.02 14.74
C ILE A 107 -10.30 -4.65 13.28
N LEU A 108 -11.27 -3.96 12.66
CA LEU A 108 -11.13 -3.47 11.29
C LEU A 108 -9.90 -2.57 11.15
N TYR A 109 -9.73 -1.58 12.04
CA TYR A 109 -8.56 -0.69 12.05
C TYR A 109 -7.24 -1.47 12.18
N TYR A 110 -7.18 -2.47 13.06
CA TYR A 110 -5.99 -3.31 13.21
C TYR A 110 -5.68 -4.11 11.94
N LEU A 111 -6.70 -4.69 11.30
CA LEU A 111 -6.55 -5.40 10.03
C LEU A 111 -6.10 -4.46 8.91
N LEU A 112 -6.68 -3.27 8.82
CA LEU A 112 -6.33 -2.30 7.79
C LEU A 112 -4.87 -1.81 7.96
N ARG A 113 -4.35 -1.82 9.19
CA ARG A 113 -2.95 -1.47 9.48
C ARG A 113 -1.95 -2.55 9.05
N LEU A 114 -2.40 -3.77 8.77
CA LEU A 114 -1.57 -4.88 8.28
C LEU A 114 -1.42 -4.82 6.75
N ASP A 115 -0.85 -3.72 6.28
CA ASP A 115 -0.54 -3.40 4.88
C ASP A 115 0.16 -4.54 4.09
N HIS A 116 0.97 -5.34 4.78
CA HIS A 116 1.71 -6.46 4.17
C HIS A 116 0.81 -7.59 3.66
N LEU A 117 -0.40 -7.77 4.23
CA LEU A 117 -1.29 -8.88 3.90
C LEU A 117 -1.71 -8.87 2.42
N LEU A 118 -1.88 -7.67 1.85
CA LEU A 118 -2.29 -7.48 0.46
C LEU A 118 -1.09 -7.14 -0.45
N CYS A 119 -0.12 -6.39 0.05
CA CYS A 119 1.05 -5.98 -0.73
C CYS A 119 1.96 -7.17 -1.10
N LEU A 120 2.22 -8.07 -0.14
CA LEU A 120 3.10 -9.22 -0.37
C LEU A 120 2.59 -10.16 -1.48
N PRO A 121 1.33 -10.65 -1.45
CA PRO A 121 0.82 -11.46 -2.55
C PRO A 121 0.81 -10.69 -3.88
N ALA A 122 0.51 -9.38 -3.88
CA ALA A 122 0.58 -8.55 -5.09
C ALA A 122 1.96 -8.60 -5.74
N MET A 123 3.03 -8.43 -4.93
CA MET A 123 4.41 -8.48 -5.39
C MET A 123 4.82 -9.86 -5.89
N ILE A 124 4.40 -10.93 -5.22
CA ILE A 124 4.67 -12.32 -5.66
C ILE A 124 4.03 -12.58 -7.03
N PHE A 125 2.77 -12.18 -7.21
CA PHE A 125 2.08 -12.33 -8.50
C PHE A 125 2.74 -11.49 -9.60
N LEU A 126 3.15 -10.25 -9.28
CA LEU A 126 3.84 -9.37 -10.23
C LEU A 126 5.14 -10.01 -10.71
N HIS A 127 5.99 -10.42 -9.76
CA HIS A 127 7.28 -11.02 -10.04
C HIS A 127 7.12 -12.27 -10.92
N ARG A 128 6.26 -13.22 -10.51
CA ARG A 128 6.01 -14.45 -11.27
C ARG A 128 5.43 -14.15 -12.66
N GLY A 129 4.53 -13.17 -12.76
CA GLY A 129 3.95 -12.75 -14.03
C GLY A 129 5.01 -12.21 -15.00
N LEU A 130 5.86 -11.31 -14.52
CA LEU A 130 6.98 -10.76 -15.29
C LEU A 130 8.01 -11.83 -15.68
N SER A 131 8.40 -12.70 -14.75
CA SER A 131 9.33 -13.80 -15.03
C SER A 131 8.81 -14.71 -16.15
N HIS A 132 7.52 -15.06 -16.12
CA HIS A 132 6.91 -15.87 -17.18
C HIS A 132 6.91 -15.16 -18.55
N LEU A 133 6.68 -13.85 -18.58
CA LEU A 133 6.72 -13.08 -19.83
C LEU A 133 8.15 -12.96 -20.38
N LEU A 134 9.16 -12.85 -19.50
CA LEU A 134 10.56 -12.78 -19.90
C LEU A 134 11.08 -14.11 -20.45
N GLN A 135 10.77 -15.23 -19.79
CA GLN A 135 11.15 -16.57 -20.25
C GLN A 135 10.58 -16.93 -21.63
N ARG A 136 9.42 -16.36 -21.99
CA ARG A 136 8.86 -16.51 -23.33
C ARG A 136 9.63 -15.72 -24.39
N LYS A 137 10.18 -14.56 -24.01
CA LYS A 137 10.83 -13.63 -24.94
C LYS A 137 12.25 -14.07 -25.31
N THR A 138 12.88 -14.89 -24.47
CA THR A 138 14.10 -15.62 -24.80
C THR A 138 13.77 -16.79 -25.73
N PRO A 139 14.27 -16.81 -26.97
CA PRO A 139 14.02 -17.87 -27.95
C PRO A 139 14.57 -19.23 -27.52
#